data_AF-A0A158M2L8-F1
#
_entry.id   AF-A0A158M2L8-F1
#
_cell.length_a   1.000
_cell.length_b   1.000
_cell.length_c   1.000
_cell.angle_alpha   90.00
_cell.angle_beta   90.00
_cell.angle_gamma   90.00
#
_symmetry.space_group_name_H-M   'P 1'
#
loop_
_entity.id
_entity.type
_entity.pdbx_description
1 polymer ?
#
loop_
_entity_poly.entity_id
_entity_poly.type
_entity_poly.pdbx_seq_one_letter_code
_entity_poly.pdbx_strand_id
1 'polypeptide(L)' 'MRFKLRQMEAFRAVMLTGSMNGAARLLFVSQPAVSRLISHAEQTLGL' A
#
# COMPACT_ATOMS: atom_id res chain seq x y z
N MET A 1 -3.73 17.46 -3.11
CA MET A 1 -3.34 16.21 -2.41
C MET A 1 -4.58 15.58 -1.78
N ARG A 2 -5.08 14.45 -2.28
CA ARG A 2 -6.13 13.68 -1.59
C ARG A 2 -5.63 12.26 -1.36
N PHE A 3 -4.94 12.07 -0.25
CA PHE A 3 -4.46 10.76 0.17
C PHE A 3 -5.66 9.90 0.57
N LYS A 4 -5.79 8.71 -0.03
CA LYS A 4 -6.95 7.83 0.18
C LYS A 4 -6.69 6.88 1.34
N LEU A 5 -7.71 6.59 2.15
CA LEU A 5 -7.62 5.64 3.27
C LEU A 5 -7.02 4.29 2.84
N ARG A 6 -7.40 3.79 1.65
CA ARG A 6 -6.87 2.53 1.12
C ARG A 6 -5.35 2.55 0.85
N GLN A 7 -4.79 3.71 0.51
CA GLN A 7 -3.34 3.88 0.33
C GLN A 7 -2.63 3.88 1.70
N MET A 8 -3.24 4.52 2.71
CA MET A 8 -2.75 4.48 4.10
C MET A 8 -2.75 3.06 4.66
N GLU A 9 -3.81 2.29 4.43
CA GLU A 9 -3.91 0.89 4.85
C GLU A 9 -2.83 0.02 4.20
N ALA A 10 -2.62 0.18 2.88
CA ALA A 10 -1.56 -0.52 2.16
C ALA A 10 -0.17 -0.19 2.71
N PHE A 11 0.12 1.10 2.90
CA PHE A 11 1.38 1.55 3.47
C PHE A 11 1.60 1.01 4.88
N ARG A 12 0.60 1.11 5.76
CA ARG A 12 0.66 0.54 7.12
C ARG A 12 0.85 -0.97 7.10
N ALA A 13 0.18 -1.70 6.21
CA ALA A 13 0.34 -3.14 6.10
C ALA A 13 1.75 -3.54 5.66
N VAL A 14 2.37 -2.78 4.75
CA VAL A 14 3.79 -2.98 4.39
C VAL A 14 4.70 -2.72 5.59
N MET A 15 4.49 -1.64 6.33
CA MET A 15 5.27 -1.32 7.53
C MET A 15 5.15 -2.39 8.62
N LEU A 16 3.96 -2.97 8.82
CA LEU A 16 3.74 -4.02 9.83
C LEU A 16 4.32 -5.37 9.45
N THR A 17 4.26 -5.72 8.16
CA THR A 17 4.67 -7.05 7.68
C THR A 17 6.09 -7.08 7.12
N GLY A 18 6.71 -5.92 6.90
CA GLY A 18 8.04 -5.77 6.32
C GLY A 18 8.14 -6.16 4.84
N SER A 19 7.02 -6.48 4.17
CA SER A 19 7.05 -6.91 2.76
C SER A 19 5.73 -6.66 2.02
N MET A 20 5.82 -6.49 0.70
CA MET A 20 4.63 -6.37 -0.16
C MET A 20 3.77 -7.66 -0.15
N ASN A 21 4.42 -8.83 -0.11
CA ASN A 21 3.73 -10.13 -0.04
C ASN A 21 3.01 -10.33 1.30
N GLY A 22 3.64 -9.95 2.41
CA GLY A 22 3.01 -9.99 3.73
C GLY A 22 1.81 -9.07 3.82
N ALA A 23 1.95 -7.83 3.32
CA ALA A 23 0.86 -6.87 3.26
C ALA A 23 -0.33 -7.36 2.42
N ALA A 24 -0.05 -8.01 1.29
CA ALA A 24 -1.08 -8.59 0.42
C ALA A 24 -1.89 -9.68 1.13
N ARG A 25 -1.20 -10.57 1.86
CA ARG A 25 -1.84 -11.60 2.69
C ARG A 25 -2.67 -10.97 3.82
N LEU A 26 -2.12 -9.97 4.51
CA LEU A 26 -2.80 -9.28 5.61
C LEU A 26 -4.07 -8.53 5.15
N LEU A 27 -4.05 -7.96 3.94
CA LEU A 27 -5.16 -7.19 3.37
C LEU A 27 -6.09 -8.02 2.48
N PHE A 28 -5.87 -9.33 2.36
CA PHE A 28 -6.63 -10.24 1.49
C PHE A 28 -6.74 -9.76 0.04
N VAL A 29 -5.61 -9.31 -0.53
CA VAL A 29 -5.51 -8.85 -1.93
C VAL A 29 -4.28 -9.46 -2.60
N SER A 30 -4.14 -9.25 -3.91
CA SER A 30 -2.92 -9.65 -4.63
C SER A 30 -1.75 -8.70 -4.33
N GLN A 31 -0.51 -9.20 -4.38
CA GLN A 31 0.67 -8.36 -4.21
C GLN A 31 0.76 -7.21 -5.25
N PRO A 32 0.42 -7.41 -6.54
CA PRO A 32 0.37 -6.31 -7.49
C PRO A 32 -0.65 -5.22 -7.15
N ALA A 33 -1.74 -5.57 -6.44
CA ALA A 33 -2.69 -4.57 -5.95
C ALA A 33 -2.07 -3.69 -4.86
N VAL A 34 -1.31 -4.29 -3.93
CA VAL A 34 -0.56 -3.53 -2.91
C VAL A 34 0.48 -2.63 -3.57
N SER A 35 1.27 -3.16 -4.51
CA SER A 35 2.29 -2.37 -5.22
C SER A 35 1.69 -1.14 -5.90
N ARG A 36 0.55 -1.29 -6.60
CA ARG A 36 -0.15 -0.15 -7.23
C ARG A 36 -0.64 0.87 -6.21
N LEU A 37 -1.16 0.42 -5.06
CA LEU A 37 -1.61 1.33 -4.00
C LEU A 37 -0.46 2.17 -3.43
N ILE A 38 0.73 1.58 -3.27
CA ILE A 38 1.94 2.30 -2.83
C ILE A 38 2.43 3.25 -3.92
N SER A 39 2.51 2.84 -5.19
CA SER A 39 2.93 3.75 -6.27
C SER A 39 1.99 4.94 -6.41
N HIS A 40 0.67 4.74 -6.25
CA HIS A 40 -0.27 5.86 -6.22
C HIS A 40 -0.14 6.72 -4.96
N ALA A 41 0.31 6.15 -3.84
CA ALA A 41 0.60 6.90 -2.62
C ALA A 41 1.77 7.86 -2.86
N GLU A 42 2.88 7.36 -3.40
CA GLU A 42 4.08 8.12 -3.75
C GLU A 42 3.75 9.26 -4.73
N GLN A 43 3.04 8.96 -5.82
CA GLN A 43 2.55 9.96 -6.78
C GLN A 43 1.70 11.06 -6.13
N THR A 44 0.85 10.70 -5.15
CA THR A 44 -0.01 11.66 -4.46
C THR A 44 0.78 12.57 -3.51
N LEU A 45 1.89 12.06 -2.98
CA LEU A 45 2.81 12.77 -2.10
C LEU A 45 3.89 13.54 -2.87
N GLY A 46 4.04 13.30 -4.18
CA GLY A 46 5.09 13.91 -5.00
C GLY A 46 6.47 13.28 -4.76
N LEU A 47 6.48 12.00 -4.36
CA LEU A 47 7.67 11.18 -4.16
C LEU A 47 7.93 10.26 -5.37
#